data_AF-A0A9E7A588-F1
#
_entry.id   AF-A0A9E7A588-F1
#
_cell.length_a   1.000
_cell.length_b   1.000
_cell.length_c   1.000
_cell.angle_alpha   90.00
_cell.angle_beta   90.00
_cell.angle_gamma   90.00
#
_symmetry.space_group_name_H-M   'P 1'
#
loop_
_entity.id
_entity.type
_entity.pdbx_description
1 polymer ?
#
loop_
_entity_poly.entity_id
_entity_poly.type
_entity_poly.pdbx_seq_one_letter_code
_entity_poly.pdbx_strand_id
1 'polypeptide(L)'
;MRSTGGKPKRSFFTRFSQWVAAQAGKPAVFAAAAGLIVLWGLTGPLVGFGDTWQLIINTSTTIITFLMVFVIQNSQNRDTAALHIKIDELIARTKGARHVLLDLEELDDTTLEKIRADYEELARRAREEGESERGDASAPPAA
;
A
#
# COMPACT_ATOMS: atom_id res chain seq x y z
N MET A 1 20.50 19.05 26.47
CA MET A 1 21.53 18.30 25.72
C MET A 1 20.89 17.70 24.48
N ARG A 2 21.25 18.18 23.27
CA ARG A 2 20.81 17.56 22.02
C ARG A 2 21.73 16.36 21.75
N SER A 3 21.26 15.15 22.06
CA SER A 3 21.94 13.94 21.63
C SER A 3 21.89 13.89 20.10
N THR A 4 23.03 14.06 19.45
CA THR A 4 23.21 13.78 18.03
C THR A 4 23.13 12.27 17.83
N GLY A 5 21.92 11.73 17.82
CA GLY A 5 21.66 10.36 17.44
C GLY A 5 22.05 10.16 15.99
N GLY A 6 23.14 9.43 15.74
CA GLY A 6 23.51 8.99 14.40
C GLY A 6 22.32 8.25 13.78
N LYS A 7 21.96 8.59 12.54
CA LYS A 7 20.83 7.96 11.83
C LYS A 7 20.97 6.44 11.95
N PRO A 8 19.98 5.70 12.50
CA PRO A 8 20.07 4.27 12.63
C PRO A 8 20.35 3.68 11.25
N LYS A 9 21.44 2.91 11.13
CA LYS A 9 21.81 2.28 9.87
C LYS A 9 20.66 1.33 9.50
N ARG A 10 20.03 1.57 8.34
CA ARG A 10 19.02 0.65 7.80
C ARG A 10 19.56 -0.78 7.85
N SER A 11 18.77 -1.71 8.38
CA SER A 11 19.10 -3.14 8.37
C SER A 11 19.47 -3.58 6.95
N PHE A 12 20.45 -4.49 6.85
CA PHE A 12 20.91 -5.02 5.57
C PHE A 12 19.75 -5.58 4.74
N PHE A 13 18.88 -6.37 5.37
CA PHE A 13 17.68 -6.92 4.73
C PHE A 13 16.77 -5.82 4.20
N THR A 14 16.56 -4.76 4.98
CA THR A 14 15.73 -3.62 4.55
C THR A 14 16.31 -2.88 3.34
N ARG A 15 17.64 -2.78 3.22
CA ARG A 15 18.29 -2.20 2.02
C ARG A 15 18.16 -3.11 0.82
N PHE A 16 18.40 -4.41 1.02
CA PHE A 16 18.28 -5.42 -0.02
C PHE A 16 16.86 -5.48 -0.58
N SER A 17 15.85 -5.65 0.27
CA SER A 17 14.45 -5.78 -0.16
C SER A 17 13.95 -4.54 -0.90
N GLN A 18 14.33 -3.33 -0.46
CA GLN A 18 14.00 -2.11 -1.20
C GLN A 18 14.68 -2.04 -2.56
N TRP A 19 15.94 -2.45 -2.65
CA TRP A 19 16.64 -2.47 -3.92
C TRP A 19 15.99 -3.47 -4.89
N VAL A 20 15.68 -4.69 -4.42
CA VAL A 20 14.99 -5.71 -5.24
C VAL A 20 13.63 -5.21 -5.71
N ALA A 21 12.80 -4.67 -4.81
CA ALA A 21 11.49 -4.11 -5.16
C ALA A 21 11.61 -3.00 -6.20
N ALA A 22 12.57 -2.09 -6.04
CA ALA A 22 12.81 -1.00 -6.99
C ALA A 22 13.32 -1.48 -8.36
N GLN A 23 14.09 -2.57 -8.44
CA GLN A 23 14.47 -3.15 -9.73
C GLN A 23 13.30 -3.91 -10.36
N ALA A 24 12.56 -4.70 -9.58
CA ALA A 24 11.43 -5.51 -10.05
C ALA A 24 10.33 -4.66 -10.71
N GLY A 25 10.12 -3.42 -10.24
CA GLY A 25 9.15 -2.48 -10.84
C GLY A 25 9.57 -1.83 -12.16
N LYS A 26 10.80 -2.04 -12.66
CA LYS A 26 11.28 -1.39 -13.88
C LYS A 26 10.84 -2.13 -15.14
N PRO A 27 10.35 -1.44 -16.19
CA PRO A 27 9.96 -2.06 -17.46
C PRO A 27 11.09 -2.87 -18.11
N ALA A 28 12.34 -2.41 -18.03
CA ALA A 28 13.49 -3.11 -18.58
C ALA A 28 13.77 -4.46 -17.87
N VAL A 29 13.54 -4.53 -16.56
CA VAL A 29 13.72 -5.77 -15.78
C VAL A 29 12.61 -6.76 -16.09
N PHE A 30 11.37 -6.28 -16.25
CA PHE A 30 10.26 -7.09 -16.73
C PHE A 30 10.53 -7.66 -18.13
N ALA A 31 10.99 -6.82 -19.07
CA ALA A 31 11.33 -7.27 -20.43
C ALA A 31 12.46 -8.32 -20.42
N ALA A 32 13.48 -8.13 -19.58
CA ALA A 32 14.56 -9.11 -19.40
C ALA A 32 14.03 -10.44 -18.83
N ALA A 33 13.15 -10.40 -17.82
CA ALA A 33 12.52 -11.59 -17.25
C ALA A 33 11.65 -12.33 -18.29
N ALA A 34 10.83 -11.60 -19.04
CA ALA A 34 10.03 -12.16 -20.13
C ALA A 34 10.90 -12.79 -21.21
N GLY A 35 11.99 -12.12 -21.62
CA GLY A 35 12.97 -12.66 -22.56
C GLY A 35 13.64 -13.94 -22.06
N LEU A 36 13.93 -14.03 -20.76
CA LEU A 36 14.49 -15.23 -20.15
C LEU A 36 13.50 -16.40 -20.15
N ILE A 37 12.21 -16.14 -19.93
CA ILE A 37 11.14 -17.15 -20.05
C ILE A 37 11.03 -17.64 -21.51
N VAL A 38 11.07 -16.73 -22.48
CA VAL A 38 11.05 -17.10 -23.91
C VAL A 38 12.27 -17.94 -24.28
N LEU A 39 13.47 -17.51 -23.87
CA LEU A 39 14.71 -18.24 -24.12
C LEU A 39 14.66 -19.65 -23.53
N TRP A 40 14.18 -19.79 -22.29
CA TRP A 40 13.97 -21.08 -21.65
C TRP A 40 12.94 -21.94 -22.41
N GLY A 41 11.85 -21.35 -22.90
CA GLY A 41 10.89 -22.04 -23.76
C GLY A 41 11.52 -22.60 -25.04
N LEU A 42 12.43 -21.83 -25.65
CA LEU A 42 13.16 -22.22 -26.87
C LEU A 42 14.22 -23.30 -26.64
N THR A 43 14.74 -23.47 -25.41
CA THR A 43 15.66 -24.58 -25.11
C THR A 43 14.94 -25.91 -24.93
N GLY A 44 13.64 -25.89 -24.60
CA GLY A 44 12.82 -27.08 -24.39
C GLY A 44 12.84 -28.11 -25.54
N PRO A 45 12.65 -27.70 -26.82
CA PRO A 45 12.74 -28.62 -27.96
C PRO A 45 14.10 -29.30 -28.12
N LEU A 46 15.21 -28.65 -27.71
CA LEU A 46 16.56 -29.20 -27.83
C LEU A 46 16.86 -30.27 -26.78
N VAL A 47 16.23 -30.18 -25.60
CA VAL A 47 16.43 -31.11 -24.47
C VAL A 47 15.30 -32.11 -24.29
N GLY A 48 14.25 -32.00 -25.12
CA GLY A 48 12.98 -32.69 -24.93
C GLY A 48 12.20 -32.05 -23.78
N PHE A 49 10.93 -31.72 -24.00
CA PHE A 49 10.01 -31.15 -23.00
C PHE A 49 9.67 -32.16 -21.88
N GLY A 50 10.66 -32.72 -21.20
CA GLY A 50 10.50 -33.72 -20.15
C GLY A 50 10.25 -33.13 -18.77
N ASP A 51 9.93 -34.01 -17.82
CA ASP A 51 9.55 -33.63 -16.45
C ASP A 51 10.62 -32.81 -15.73
N THR A 52 11.91 -33.12 -15.95
CA THR A 52 13.02 -32.36 -15.36
C THR A 52 13.07 -30.92 -15.87
N TRP A 53 12.79 -30.70 -17.15
CA TRP A 53 12.79 -29.35 -17.74
C TRP A 53 11.69 -28.49 -17.10
N GLN A 54 10.46 -29.02 -17.00
CA GLN A 54 9.33 -28.33 -16.36
C GLN A 54 9.55 -28.12 -14.85
N LEU A 55 10.09 -29.14 -14.16
CA LEU A 55 10.34 -29.09 -12.72
C LEU A 55 11.27 -27.92 -12.35
N ILE A 56 12.34 -27.70 -13.12
CA ILE A 56 13.31 -26.64 -12.87
C ILE A 56 12.62 -25.27 -12.83
N ILE A 57 11.78 -24.93 -13.83
CA ILE A 57 11.14 -23.61 -13.84
C ILE A 57 10.08 -23.48 -12.76
N ASN A 58 9.30 -24.54 -12.53
CA ASN A 58 8.20 -24.51 -11.58
C ASN A 58 8.72 -24.34 -10.15
N THR A 59 9.69 -25.17 -9.77
CA THR A 59 10.31 -25.11 -8.44
C THR A 59 11.05 -23.79 -8.25
N SER A 60 11.81 -23.33 -9.25
CA SER A 60 12.54 -22.05 -9.15
C SER A 60 11.59 -20.87 -8.97
N THR A 61 10.53 -20.80 -9.79
CA THR A 61 9.56 -19.69 -9.71
C THR A 61 8.80 -19.70 -8.40
N THR A 62 8.48 -20.88 -7.86
CA THR A 62 7.83 -21.03 -6.55
C THR A 62 8.72 -20.48 -5.43
N ILE A 63 9.99 -20.87 -5.39
CA ILE A 63 10.95 -20.36 -4.40
C ILE A 63 11.11 -18.84 -4.52
N ILE A 64 11.30 -18.34 -5.75
CA ILE A 64 11.44 -16.89 -6.00
C ILE A 64 10.19 -16.15 -5.52
N THR A 65 9.00 -16.66 -5.82
CA THR A 65 7.73 -16.05 -5.41
C THR A 65 7.59 -16.03 -3.90
N PHE A 66 7.91 -17.14 -3.23
CA PHE A 66 7.89 -17.21 -1.76
C PHE A 66 8.83 -16.19 -1.12
N LEU A 67 10.06 -16.06 -1.62
CA LEU A 67 11.00 -15.04 -1.16
C LEU A 67 10.51 -13.62 -1.49
N MET A 68 9.85 -13.44 -2.64
CA MET A 68 9.32 -12.15 -3.07
C MET A 68 8.23 -11.63 -2.13
N VAL A 69 7.43 -12.51 -1.51
CA VAL A 69 6.45 -12.10 -0.48
C VAL A 69 7.12 -11.35 0.65
N PHE A 70 8.24 -11.86 1.20
CA PHE A 70 8.97 -11.17 2.27
C PHE A 70 9.62 -9.87 1.81
N VAL A 71 10.14 -9.84 0.58
CA VAL A 71 10.71 -8.63 -0.02
C VAL A 71 9.65 -7.54 -0.16
N ILE A 72 8.49 -7.91 -0.71
CA ILE A 72 7.34 -7.01 -0.91
C ILE A 72 6.83 -6.54 0.43
N GLN A 73 6.56 -7.43 1.39
CA GLN A 73 6.08 -7.08 2.73
C GLN A 73 7.04 -6.11 3.43
N ASN A 74 8.35 -6.36 3.41
CA ASN A 74 9.30 -5.45 4.03
C ASN A 74 9.30 -4.07 3.34
N SER A 75 9.19 -4.01 2.01
CA SER A 75 9.12 -2.72 1.30
C SER A 75 7.80 -2.00 1.61
N GLN A 76 6.68 -2.70 1.49
CA GLN A 76 5.33 -2.18 1.71
C GLN A 76 5.14 -1.72 3.15
N ASN A 77 5.48 -2.52 4.16
CA ASN A 77 5.36 -2.13 5.57
C ASN A 77 6.09 -0.82 5.85
N ARG A 78 7.26 -0.62 5.22
CA ARG A 78 8.02 0.61 5.40
C ARG A 78 7.44 1.80 4.65
N ASP A 79 6.93 1.59 3.45
CA ASP A 79 6.29 2.64 2.66
C ASP A 79 4.97 3.08 3.33
N THR A 80 4.20 2.14 3.88
CA THR A 80 3.00 2.40 4.71
C THR A 80 3.34 3.23 5.94
N ALA A 81 4.36 2.84 6.73
CA ALA A 81 4.77 3.62 7.89
C ALA A 81 5.21 5.04 7.52
N ALA A 82 5.91 5.21 6.39
CA ALA A 82 6.30 6.53 5.90
C ALA A 82 5.10 7.36 5.41
N LEU A 83 4.05 6.72 4.89
CA LEU A 83 2.80 7.37 4.51
C LEU A 83 2.03 7.84 5.75
N HIS A 84 1.89 7.00 6.77
CA HIS A 84 1.23 7.36 8.05
C HIS A 84 1.88 8.60 8.66
N ILE A 85 3.21 8.58 8.85
CA ILE A 85 3.95 9.74 9.40
C ILE A 85 3.72 11.03 8.60
N LYS A 86 3.61 10.93 7.27
CA LYS A 86 3.33 12.10 6.42
C LYS A 86 1.89 12.60 6.60
N ILE A 87 0.92 11.71 6.72
CA ILE A 87 -0.48 12.04 6.96
C ILE A 87 -0.63 12.65 8.36
N ASP A 88 0.04 12.09 9.37
CA ASP A 88 0.03 12.60 10.74
C ASP A 88 0.57 14.02 10.81
N GLU A 89 1.67 14.34 10.13
CA GLU A 89 2.16 15.72 10.07
C GLU A 89 1.15 16.65 9.39
N LEU A 90 0.44 16.20 8.35
CA LEU A 90 -0.62 17.00 7.71
C LEU A 90 -1.79 17.24 8.67
N ILE A 91 -2.25 16.22 9.40
CA ILE A 91 -3.33 16.34 10.40
C ILE A 91 -2.90 17.28 11.52
N ALA A 92 -1.68 17.11 12.05
CA ALA A 92 -1.14 17.92 13.14
C ALA A 92 -1.00 19.42 12.78
N ARG A 93 -0.84 19.74 11.48
CA ARG A 93 -0.72 21.12 10.99
C ARG A 93 -2.04 21.70 10.46
N THR A 94 -3.09 20.89 10.33
CA THR A 94 -4.38 21.34 9.80
C THR A 94 -5.26 21.92 10.90
N LYS A 95 -5.63 23.21 10.78
CA LYS A 95 -6.53 23.88 11.73
C LYS A 95 -7.91 23.23 11.71
N GLY A 96 -8.43 22.84 12.88
CA GLY A 96 -9.73 22.19 13.01
C GLY A 96 -9.71 20.67 12.87
N ALA A 97 -8.54 20.05 12.61
CA ALA A 97 -8.42 18.61 12.64
C ALA A 97 -8.51 18.07 14.08
N ARG A 98 -9.28 17.00 14.28
CA ARG A 98 -9.43 16.34 15.59
C ARG A 98 -8.13 15.57 15.87
N HIS A 99 -7.35 15.96 16.88
CA HIS A 99 -6.10 15.26 17.24
C HIS A 99 -6.31 13.76 17.57
N VAL A 100 -7.52 13.34 17.91
CA VAL A 100 -7.86 11.92 18.14
C VAL A 100 -7.75 11.06 16.87
N LEU A 101 -7.57 11.67 15.69
CA LEU A 101 -7.32 10.95 14.43
C LEU A 101 -5.84 10.66 14.18
N LEU A 102 -4.95 11.28 14.98
CA LEU A 102 -3.54 10.90 14.99
C LEU A 102 -3.43 9.54 15.68
N ASP A 103 -2.60 8.65 15.13
CA ASP A 103 -2.34 7.33 15.70
C ASP A 103 -3.59 6.44 15.77
N LEU A 104 -4.47 6.56 14.77
CA LEU A 104 -5.75 5.86 14.72
C LEU A 104 -5.55 4.33 14.60
N GLU A 105 -4.43 3.87 14.05
CA GLU A 105 -4.06 2.47 13.93
C GLU A 105 -3.75 1.76 15.27
N GLU A 106 -3.44 2.52 16.33
CA GLU A 106 -3.14 1.99 17.66
C GLU A 106 -4.38 2.02 18.60
N LEU A 107 -5.49 2.62 18.16
CA LEU A 107 -6.72 2.70 18.94
C LEU A 107 -7.41 1.34 19.05
N ASP A 108 -8.12 1.12 20.16
CA ASP A 108 -8.94 -0.06 20.34
C ASP A 108 -10.17 -0.05 19.39
N ASP A 109 -10.63 -1.25 19.01
CA ASP A 109 -11.76 -1.43 18.08
C ASP A 109 -13.02 -0.68 18.54
N THR A 110 -13.28 -0.62 19.85
CA THR A 110 -14.48 0.05 20.37
C THR A 110 -14.39 1.57 20.21
N THR A 111 -13.21 2.15 20.39
CA THR A 111 -12.94 3.58 20.15
C THR A 111 -12.97 3.91 18.66
N LEU A 112 -12.42 3.04 17.81
CA LEU A 112 -12.51 3.18 16.35
C LEU A 112 -13.96 3.21 15.86
N GLU A 113 -14.79 2.32 16.38
CA GLU A 113 -16.21 2.24 16.01
C GLU A 113 -16.99 3.49 16.46
N LYS A 114 -16.67 4.06 17.62
CA LYS A 114 -17.25 5.34 18.06
C LYS A 114 -16.87 6.49 17.13
N ILE A 115 -15.59 6.61 16.76
CA ILE A 115 -15.13 7.66 15.84
C ILE A 115 -15.82 7.49 14.49
N ARG A 116 -15.93 6.26 13.99
CA ARG A 116 -16.65 5.95 12.75
C ARG A 116 -18.12 6.37 12.82
N ALA A 117 -18.82 6.04 13.91
CA ALA A 117 -20.21 6.41 14.11
C ALA A 117 -20.41 7.94 14.13
N ASP A 118 -19.52 8.69 14.79
CA ASP A 118 -19.55 10.17 14.76
C ASP A 118 -19.50 10.70 13.32
N TYR A 119 -18.61 10.16 12.48
CA TYR A 119 -18.47 10.57 11.08
C TYR A 119 -19.66 10.18 10.21
N GLU A 120 -20.20 8.99 10.41
CA GLU A 120 -21.40 8.54 9.69
C GLU A 120 -22.60 9.44 10.01
N GLU A 121 -22.73 9.88 11.26
CA GLU A 121 -23.73 10.85 11.68
C GLU A 121 -23.49 12.23 11.07
N LEU A 122 -22.27 12.76 11.12
CA LEU A 122 -21.93 14.04 10.48
C LEU A 122 -22.24 14.02 8.98
N ALA A 123 -21.87 12.95 8.29
CA ALA A 123 -22.14 12.78 6.87
C ALA A 123 -23.64 12.63 6.58
N ARG A 124 -24.42 12.01 7.48
CA ARG A 124 -25.88 11.94 7.37
C ARG A 124 -26.51 13.32 7.48
N ARG A 125 -26.14 14.10 8.51
CA ARG A 125 -26.65 15.47 8.71
C ARG A 125 -26.35 16.38 7.51
N ALA A 126 -25.13 16.33 6.97
CA ALA A 126 -24.75 17.10 5.78
C ALA A 126 -25.56 16.73 4.52
N ARG A 127 -25.96 15.46 4.38
CA ARG A 127 -26.86 15.03 3.28
C ARG A 127 -28.28 15.54 3.47
N GLU A 128 -28.83 15.42 4.68
CA GLU A 128 -30.18 15.89 5.01
C GLU A 128 -30.30 17.41 4.85
N GLU A 129 -29.29 18.18 5.27
CA GLU A 129 -29.21 19.62 5.06
C GLU A 129 -29.17 19.98 3.56
N GLY A 130 -28.36 19.28 2.76
CA GLY A 130 -28.28 19.48 1.32
C GLY A 130 -29.55 19.06 0.54
N GLU A 131 -30.33 18.11 1.06
CA GLU A 131 -31.64 17.72 0.52
C GLU A 131 -32.73 18.72 0.89
N SER A 132 -32.69 19.27 2.11
CA SER A 132 -33.59 20.33 2.58
C SER A 132 -33.43 21.62 1.76
N GLU A 133 -32.19 22.04 1.49
CA GLU A 133 -31.89 23.21 0.65
C GLU A 133 -32.33 23.04 -0.82
N ARG A 134 -32.28 21.82 -1.36
CA ARG A 134 -32.79 21.51 -2.72
C ARG A 134 -34.31 21.42 -2.78
N GLY A 135 -34.95 20.96 -1.70
CA GLY A 135 -36.40 20.92 -1.58
C GLY A 135 -37.01 22.33 -1.59
N ASP A 136 -36.44 23.26 -0.82
CA ASP A 136 -36.94 24.64 -0.70
C ASP A 136 -36.72 25.47 -1.97
N ALA A 137 -35.62 25.24 -2.71
CA ALA A 137 -35.36 25.87 -4.01
C ALA A 137 -36.25 25.38 -5.16
N SER A 138 -37.03 24.30 -4.94
CA SER A 138 -37.91 23.69 -5.95
C SER A 138 -39.40 24.01 -5.77
N ALA A 139 -39.76 24.79 -4.73
CA ALA A 139 -41.13 25.26 -4.54
C ALA A 139 -41.50 26.32 -5.61
N PRO A 140 -42.56 26.12 -6.42
CA PRO A 140 -43.00 27.12 -7.37
C PRO A 140 -43.46 28.38 -6.62
N PRO A 141 -43.18 29.60 -7.12
CA PRO A 141 -43.74 30.82 -6.54
C PRO A 141 -45.26 30.71 -6.58
N ALA A 142 -45.89 30.85 -5.40
CA ALA A 142 -47.34 30.86 -5.26
C ALA A 142 -47.91 31.97 -6.16
N ALA A 143 -48.71 31.55 -7.14
CA ALA A 143 -49.38 32.41 -8.10
C ALA A 143 -50.62 33.09 -7.50
#